data_AF-A0A2P5FXW5-F1
#
_entry.id   AF-A0A2P5FXW5-F1
#
_cell.length_a   1.000
_cell.length_b   1.000
_cell.length_c   1.000
_cell.angle_alpha   90.00
_cell.angle_beta   90.00
_cell.angle_gamma   90.00
#
_symmetry.space_group_name_H-M   'P 1'
#
loop_
_entity.id
_entity.type
_entity.pdbx_description
1 polymer ?
#
loop_
_entity_poly.entity_id
_entity_poly.type
_entity_poly.pdbx_seq_one_letter_code
_entity_poly.pdbx_strand_id
1 'polypeptide(L)' 'MCYKVECQTCKKYTWGGCGKHLPSLYNSIEKGKHCQCRSWPGVVIPTQGSGKVASLGCLLGVVILRLMVGLSIK' A
#
# COMPACT_ATOMS: atom_id res chain seq x y z
N MET A 1 -22.04 4.36 -14.95
CA MET A 1 -22.04 5.69 -14.29
C MET A 1 -21.05 5.61 -13.16
N CYS A 2 -19.98 6.42 -13.17
CA CYS A 2 -18.92 6.31 -12.16
C CYS A 2 -19.19 7.32 -11.02
N TYR A 3 -18.86 6.96 -9.79
CA TYR A 3 -19.06 7.80 -8.62
C TYR A 3 -17.88 7.71 -7.67
N LYS A 4 -17.60 8.81 -6.98
CA LYS A 4 -16.50 8.93 -6.03
C LYS A 4 -16.86 8.19 -4.72
N VAL A 5 -15.92 7.42 -4.19
CA VAL A 5 -16.03 6.65 -2.95
C VAL A 5 -14.78 6.88 -2.12
N GLU A 6 -14.91 6.95 -0.80
CA GLU A 6 -13.76 7.01 0.11
C GLU A 6 -13.38 5.60 0.58
N CYS A 7 -12.09 5.27 0.50
CA CYS A 7 -11.58 4.02 1.04
C CYS A 7 -11.45 4.12 2.57
N GLN A 8 -12.13 3.26 3.31
CA GLN A 8 -12.02 3.22 4.78
C GLN A 8 -10.63 2.79 5.28
N THR A 9 -9.85 2.08 4.46
CA THR A 9 -8.52 1.56 4.83
C THR A 9 -7.42 2.61 4.69
N CYS A 10 -7.37 3.33 3.57
CA CYS A 10 -6.30 4.30 3.29
C CYS A 10 -6.77 5.77 3.32
N LYS A 11 -8.07 6.03 3.55
CA LYS A 11 -8.68 7.37 3.53
C LYS A 11 -8.45 8.15 2.23
N LYS A 12 -8.11 7.44 1.15
CA LYS A 12 -7.95 8.00 -0.20
C LYS A 12 -9.23 7.86 -1.01
N TYR A 13 -9.29 8.59 -2.12
CA TYR A 13 -10.41 8.53 -3.04
C TYR A 13 -10.28 7.33 -3.99
N THR A 14 -11.39 6.65 -4.21
CA THR A 14 -11.58 5.57 -5.17
C THR A 14 -12.88 5.82 -5.94
N TRP A 15 -13.11 5.10 -7.03
CA TRP A 15 -14.31 5.26 -7.84
C TRP A 15 -15.05 3.93 -7.99
N GLY A 16 -16.35 3.98 -7.77
CA GLY A 16 -17.27 2.88 -8.05
C GLY A 16 -17.88 3.05 -9.44
N GLY A 17 -18.11 1.93 -10.13
CA GLY A 17 -18.70 1.91 -11.47
C GLY A 17 -17.66 1.94 -12.60
N CYS A 18 -18.01 1.31 -13.72
CA CYS A 18 -17.21 1.30 -14.94
C CYS A 18 -17.78 2.30 -15.96
N GLY A 19 -16.88 2.93 -16.73
CA GLY A 19 -17.25 3.88 -17.77
C GLY A 19 -16.05 4.38 -18.55
N LYS A 20 -16.28 4.81 -19.80
CA LYS A 20 -15.21 5.28 -20.73
C LYS A 20 -14.42 6.48 -20.20
N HIS A 21 -14.98 7.25 -19.27
CA HIS A 21 -14.33 8.42 -18.69
C HIS A 21 -13.41 8.09 -17.50
N LEU A 22 -13.47 6.87 -16.95
CA LEU A 22 -12.69 6.50 -15.78
C LEU A 22 -11.16 6.58 -16.02
N PRO A 23 -10.61 6.17 -17.17
CA PRO A 23 -9.18 6.30 -17.44
C PRO A 23 -8.71 7.75 -17.50
N SER A 24 -9.46 8.65 -18.16
CA SER A 24 -9.13 10.09 -18.17
C SER A 24 -9.24 10.70 -16.78
N LEU A 25 -10.26 10.30 -16.00
CA LEU A 25 -10.43 10.77 -14.63
C LEU A 25 -9.32 10.27 -13.71
N TYR A 26 -8.89 9.02 -13.87
CA TYR A 26 -7.74 8.47 -13.17
C TYR A 26 -6.46 9.26 -13.49
N ASN A 27 -6.22 9.62 -14.75
CA ASN A 27 -5.06 10.45 -15.12
C ASN A 27 -5.14 11.89 -14.59
N SER A 28 -6.34 12.43 -14.36
CA SER A 28 -6.53 13.77 -13.80
C SER A 28 -6.25 13.84 -12.29
N ILE A 29 -6.22 12.70 -11.60
CA ILE A 29 -5.96 12.63 -10.16
C ILE A 29 -4.45 12.47 -9.94
N GLU A 30 -3.91 13.18 -8.97
CA GLU A 30 -2.50 13.10 -8.62
C GLU A 30 -2.10 11.65 -8.23
N LYS A 31 -0.93 11.20 -8.70
CA LYS A 31 -0.47 9.80 -8.54
C LYS A 31 -0.44 9.29 -7.09
N GLY A 32 -0.41 10.16 -6.08
CA GLY A 32 -0.45 9.82 -4.66
C GLY A 32 -1.84 9.81 -3.99
N LYS A 33 -2.89 10.25 -4.70
CA LYS A 33 -4.27 10.32 -4.18
C LYS A 33 -5.13 9.13 -4.61
N HIS A 34 -4.62 8.26 -5.48
CA HIS A 34 -5.27 7.02 -5.87
C HIS A 34 -5.30 6.01 -4.71
N CYS A 35 -6.48 5.50 -4.41
CA CYS A 35 -6.61 4.32 -3.58
C CYS A 35 -6.00 3.10 -4.29
N GLN A 36 -5.00 2.47 -3.69
CA GLN A 36 -4.38 1.23 -4.17
C GLN A 36 -4.87 -0.02 -3.41
N CYS A 37 -5.77 0.14 -2.42
CA CYS A 37 -6.27 -0.98 -1.61
C CYS A 37 -7.13 -1.98 -2.41
N ARG A 38 -7.62 -1.60 -3.59
CA ARG A 38 -8.50 -2.42 -4.42
C ARG A 38 -8.38 -2.01 -5.88
N SER A 39 -8.56 -2.97 -6.78
CA SER A 39 -8.49 -2.76 -8.23
C SER A 39 -9.52 -1.74 -8.71
N TRP A 40 -9.10 -0.85 -9.60
CA TRP A 40 -10.00 0.12 -10.21
C TRP A 40 -10.69 -0.51 -11.43
N PRO A 41 -12.01 -0.33 -11.60
CA PRO A 41 -12.76 -0.98 -12.67
C PRO A 41 -12.38 -0.41 -14.05
N GLY A 42 -11.56 -1.13 -14.82
CA GLY A 42 -11.08 -0.67 -16.13
C GLY A 42 -9.76 0.10 -16.11
N VAL A 43 -9.09 0.16 -14.95
CA VAL A 43 -7.71 0.63 -14.83
C VAL A 43 -6.89 -0.49 -14.17
N VAL A 44 -5.99 -1.09 -14.95
CA VAL A 44 -5.03 -2.09 -14.45
C VAL A 44 -3.99 -1.40 -13.57
N ILE A 45 -4.30 -1.29 -12.27
CA ILE A 45 -3.29 -0.98 -11.26
C ILE A 45 -2.64 -2.29 -10.80
N PRO A 46 -1.31 -2.42 -10.87
CA PRO A 46 -0.63 -3.53 -10.21
C PRO A 46 -0.95 -3.41 -8.72
N THR A 47 -1.61 -4.44 -8.16
CA THR A 47 -1.85 -4.54 -6.73
C THR A 47 -0.50 -4.58 -6.03
N GLN A 48 -0.08 -3.43 -5.52
CA GLN A 48 1.02 -3.33 -4.57
C GLN A 48 0.43 -3.82 -3.26
N GLY A 49 0.60 -5.12 -3.02
CA GLY A 49 0.02 -5.82 -1.89
C GLY A 49 0.24 -5.02 -0.62
N SER A 50 -0.86 -4.73 0.07
CA SER A 50 -0.83 -4.36 1.49
C SER A 50 -0.43 -5.61 2.28
N GLY A 51 0.79 -6.09 2.06
CA GLY A 51 1.50 -6.91 3.01
C GLY A 51 2.15 -5.94 3.96
N LYS A 52 1.84 -6.04 5.25
CA LYS A 52 2.81 -5.62 6.26
C LYS A 52 4.18 -6.08 5.78
N VAL A 53 5.11 -5.16 5.53
CA VAL A 53 6.53 -5.51 5.54
C VAL A 53 6.85 -5.77 7.01
N ALA A 54 6.36 -6.90 7.51
CA ALA A 54 6.72 -7.42 8.79
C ALA A 54 8.09 -8.06 8.61
N SER A 55 9.06 -7.43 9.28
CA SER A 55 10.09 -8.16 9.99
C SER A 55 11.19 -8.81 9.14
N LEU A 56 12.03 -7.98 8.50
CA LEU A 56 13.46 -8.32 8.45
C LEU A 56 14.25 -7.68 9.62
N GLY A 57 13.76 -6.58 10.19
CA GLY A 57 14.40 -5.89 11.31
C GLY A 57 14.33 -6.64 12.65
N CYS A 58 13.34 -7.52 12.85
CA CYS A 58 13.19 -8.23 14.12
C CYS A 58 14.27 -9.31 14.32
N LEU A 59 14.71 -9.98 13.24
CA LEU A 59 15.73 -11.03 13.33
C LEU A 59 17.14 -10.47 13.53
N LEU A 60 17.50 -9.35 12.86
CA LEU A 60 18.80 -8.69 13.11
C LEU A 60 18.91 -8.17 14.55
N GLY A 61 17.83 -7.65 15.13
CA GLY A 61 17.83 -7.13 16.51
C GLY A 61 18.15 -8.21 17.57
N VAL A 62 17.62 -9.43 17.41
CA VAL A 62 17.92 -10.54 18.34
C VAL A 62 19.37 -11.01 18.19
N VAL A 63 19.91 -11.05 16.97
CA VAL A 63 21.30 -11.46 16.71
C VAL A 63 22.30 -10.44 17.28
N ILE A 64 22.06 -9.14 17.06
CA ILE A 64 22.92 -8.05 17.58
C ILE A 64 22.94 -8.07 19.12
N LEU A 65 21.78 -8.23 19.78
CA LEU A 65 21.71 -8.27 21.24
C LEU A 65 22.48 -9.47 21.82
N ARG A 66 22.45 -10.63 21.14
CA ARG A 66 23.19 -11.83 21.57
C ARG A 66 24.70 -11.69 21.37
N LEU A 67 25.15 -11.02 20.31
CA LEU A 67 26.57 -10.68 20.11
C LEU A 67 27.07 -9.68 21.15
N MET A 68 26.30 -8.62 21.44
CA MET A 68 26.70 -7.61 22.42
C MET A 68 26.77 -8.18 23.84
N VAL A 69 25.81 -9.02 24.25
CA VAL A 69 25.85 -9.66 25.57
C VAL A 69 26.96 -10.72 25.64
N GLY A 70 27.22 -11.46 24.55
CA GLY A 70 28.28 -12.46 24.49
C GLY A 70 29.70 -11.90 24.53
N LEU A 71 29.91 -10.66 24.07
CA LEU A 71 31.22 -10.00 24.10
C LEU A 71 31.57 -9.41 25.48
N SER A 72 30.59 -9.16 26.35
CA SER A 72 30.82 -8.59 27.69
C SER A 72 31.14 -9.63 28.79
N ILE A 73 31.10 -10.93 28.51
CA ILE A 73 31.30 -11.99 29.51
C ILE A 73 32.69 -12.68 29.36
N LYS A 74 33.52 -12.24 28.41
CA LYS A 74 34.90 -12.68 28.23
C LYS A 74 35.86 -11.60 28.73
#